data_AF-A0A1C5N0K5-F1
#
_entry.id   AF-A0A1C5N0K5-F1
#
_cell.length_a   1.000
_cell.length_b   1.000
_cell.length_c   1.000
_cell.angle_alpha   90.00
_cell.angle_beta   90.00
_cell.angle_gamma   90.00
#
_symmetry.space_group_name_H-M   'P 1'
#
loop_
_entity.id
_entity.type
_entity.pdbx_description
1 polymer ?
#
loop_
_entity_poly.entity_id
_entity_poly.type
_entity_poly.pdbx_seq_one_letter_code
_entity_poly.pdbx_strand_id
1 'polypeptide(L)'
;MENSQLYHHGILGMKWGVRRFQNKDGSLTSDGKRHLEQNSKAKQGNNKKKKGHTTNKGKSINELSDDELRKRINRLELEKRYEALSKKEQKAKMFDGKRFVTQVLENSGKVVATQLSTYVMGNMVNKVAQKNIINVKKD
;
A
#
# COMPACT_ATOMS: atom_id res chain seq x y z
N MET A 1 -27.64 41.91 4.05
CA MET A 1 -27.02 40.66 3.59
C MET A 1 -27.96 40.08 2.55
N GLU A 2 -27.55 40.16 1.28
CA GLU A 2 -28.37 39.70 0.14
C GLU A 2 -28.30 38.17 0.04
N ASN A 3 -29.47 37.53 0.02
CA ASN A 3 -29.61 36.08 -0.01
C ASN A 3 -29.40 35.55 -1.43
N SER A 4 -28.16 35.22 -1.79
CA SER A 4 -27.84 34.56 -3.05
C SER A 4 -28.34 33.11 -3.03
N GLN A 5 -29.56 32.89 -3.52
CA GLN A 5 -30.16 31.57 -3.63
C GLN A 5 -29.71 30.89 -4.93
N LEU A 6 -29.08 29.71 -4.80
CA LEU A 6 -28.65 28.87 -5.91
C LEU A 6 -29.81 27.96 -6.34
N TYR A 7 -30.40 28.24 -7.50
CA TYR A 7 -31.43 27.38 -8.11
C TYR A 7 -30.78 26.36 -9.05
N HIS A 8 -31.18 25.09 -8.93
CA HIS A 8 -30.78 24.02 -9.83
C HIS A 8 -31.93 23.65 -10.75
N HIS A 9 -31.80 23.97 -12.04
CA HIS A 9 -32.71 23.48 -13.07
C HIS A 9 -32.16 22.18 -13.66
N GLY A 10 -33.00 21.14 -13.73
CA GLY A 10 -32.65 19.91 -14.42
C GLY A 10 -32.56 20.10 -15.94
N ILE A 11 -31.96 19.13 -16.64
CA ILE A 11 -31.88 19.14 -18.10
C ILE A 11 -33.26 18.79 -18.68
N LEU A 12 -33.84 19.71 -19.46
CA LEU A 12 -35.12 19.51 -20.13
C LEU A 12 -35.05 18.29 -21.05
N GLY A 13 -35.94 17.30 -20.82
CA GLY A 13 -35.98 16.05 -21.60
C GLY A 13 -35.29 14.84 -20.94
N MET A 14 -34.70 14.98 -19.75
CA MET A 14 -34.11 13.86 -19.03
C MET A 14 -35.19 13.01 -18.34
N LYS A 15 -35.36 11.75 -18.76
CA LYS A 15 -36.35 10.82 -18.20
C LYS A 15 -35.74 9.99 -17.08
N TRP A 16 -36.30 10.05 -15.88
CA TRP A 16 -35.93 9.18 -14.76
C TRP A 16 -36.39 7.74 -15.04
N GLY A 17 -35.56 6.76 -14.72
CA GLY A 17 -35.93 5.34 -14.77
C GLY A 17 -35.81 4.63 -16.12
N VAL A 18 -35.59 5.33 -17.25
CA VAL A 18 -35.38 4.69 -18.57
C VAL A 18 -33.90 4.75 -18.94
N ARG A 19 -33.24 3.59 -19.03
CA ARG A 19 -31.83 3.53 -19.44
C ARG A 19 -31.69 3.72 -20.96
N ARG A 20 -30.59 4.34 -21.40
CA ARG A 20 -30.30 4.70 -22.81
C ARG A 20 -30.48 3.56 -23.84
N PHE A 21 -30.41 2.31 -23.43
CA PHE A 21 -30.54 1.13 -24.31
C PHE A 21 -31.67 0.18 -23.90
N GLN A 22 -32.62 0.69 -23.11
CA GLN A 22 -33.78 -0.07 -22.64
C GLN A 22 -35.05 0.61 -23.09
N ASN A 23 -35.99 -0.20 -23.56
CA ASN A 23 -37.36 0.17 -23.81
C ASN A 23 -38.11 0.38 -22.47
N LYS A 24 -39.30 0.98 -22.52
CA LYS A 24 -40.12 1.28 -21.32
C LYS A 24 -40.55 0.01 -20.56
N ASP A 25 -40.65 -1.11 -21.25
CA ASP A 25 -40.93 -2.45 -20.73
C ASP A 25 -39.70 -3.14 -20.11
N GLY A 26 -38.52 -2.50 -20.16
CA GLY A 26 -37.25 -3.04 -19.66
C GLY A 26 -36.49 -3.91 -20.65
N SER A 27 -37.05 -4.19 -21.84
CA SER A 27 -36.35 -4.95 -22.89
C SER A 27 -35.22 -4.13 -23.52
N LEU A 28 -34.18 -4.79 -24.04
CA LEU A 28 -33.07 -4.09 -24.72
C LEU A 28 -33.47 -3.63 -26.12
N THR A 29 -33.08 -2.40 -26.48
CA THR A 29 -33.17 -1.89 -27.86
C THR A 29 -32.24 -2.68 -28.79
N SER A 30 -32.45 -2.58 -30.11
CA SER A 30 -31.55 -3.18 -31.12
C SER A 30 -30.09 -2.74 -30.93
N ASP A 31 -29.89 -1.45 -30.68
CA ASP A 31 -28.57 -0.90 -30.35
C ASP A 31 -28.01 -1.45 -29.02
N GLY A 32 -28.88 -1.65 -28.02
CA GLY A 32 -28.51 -2.28 -26.75
C GLY A 32 -28.02 -3.71 -26.91
N LYS A 33 -28.70 -4.50 -27.75
CA LYS A 33 -28.28 -5.86 -28.09
C LYS A 33 -26.93 -5.86 -28.83
N ARG A 34 -26.75 -4.97 -29.82
CA ARG A 34 -25.48 -4.82 -30.55
C ARG A 34 -24.33 -4.45 -29.62
N HIS A 35 -24.55 -3.54 -28.68
CA HIS A 35 -23.54 -3.13 -27.71
C HIS A 35 -23.15 -4.27 -26.76
N LEU A 36 -24.13 -5.04 -26.28
CA LEU A 36 -23.88 -6.21 -25.45
C LEU A 36 -23.05 -7.26 -26.21
N GLU A 37 -23.41 -7.55 -27.46
CA GLU A 37 -22.69 -8.50 -28.31
C GLU A 37 -21.25 -8.07 -28.60
N GLN A 38 -21.02 -6.80 -28.94
CA GLN A 38 -19.68 -6.24 -29.14
C GLN A 38 -18.81 -6.34 -27.87
N ASN A 39 -19.39 -6.01 -26.71
CA ASN A 39 -18.69 -6.12 -25.43
C ASN A 39 -18.40 -7.59 -25.06
N SER A 40 -19.30 -8.51 -25.45
CA SER A 40 -19.13 -9.96 -25.25
C SER A 40 -17.96 -10.50 -26.09
N LYS A 41 -17.90 -10.12 -27.37
CA LYS A 41 -16.82 -10.48 -28.30
C LYS A 41 -15.48 -9.86 -27.87
N ALA A 42 -15.49 -8.60 -27.41
CA ALA A 42 -14.30 -7.93 -26.87
C ALA A 42 -13.76 -8.60 -25.60
N LYS A 43 -14.62 -9.21 -24.77
CA LYS A 43 -14.22 -9.99 -23.60
C LYS A 43 -13.70 -11.38 -23.96
N GLN A 44 -14.25 -12.03 -24.98
CA GLN A 44 -13.78 -13.35 -25.44
C GLN A 44 -12.36 -13.29 -26.05
N GLY A 45 -12.01 -12.21 -26.76
CA GLY A 45 -10.66 -11.99 -27.29
C GLY A 45 -9.59 -11.61 -26.25
N ASN A 46 -9.99 -11.18 -25.05
CA ASN A 46 -9.10 -10.72 -23.98
C ASN A 46 -9.08 -11.65 -22.75
N ASN A 47 -9.29 -12.94 -22.95
CA ASN A 47 -8.97 -13.97 -21.95
C ASN A 47 -7.45 -14.26 -21.84
N LYS A 48 -6.59 -13.42 -22.43
CA LYS A 48 -5.16 -13.36 -22.09
C LYS A 48 -4.92 -12.27 -21.06
N LYS A 49 -4.87 -12.71 -19.79
CA LYS A 49 -4.23 -12.01 -18.66
C LYS A 49 -4.94 -10.76 -18.12
N LYS A 50 -6.21 -10.88 -17.74
CA LYS A 50 -6.57 -10.35 -16.41
C LYS A 50 -6.24 -11.41 -15.37
N LYS A 51 -4.93 -11.69 -15.19
CA LYS A 51 -4.47 -12.11 -13.86
C LYS A 51 -4.75 -10.89 -12.98
N GLY A 52 -5.97 -10.86 -12.43
CA GLY A 52 -6.20 -10.14 -11.19
C GLY A 52 -5.02 -10.48 -10.29
N HIS A 53 -4.51 -9.47 -9.59
CA HIS A 53 -3.49 -9.59 -8.57
C HIS A 53 -3.89 -10.75 -7.62
N THR A 54 -3.56 -12.00 -7.98
CA THR A 54 -3.58 -13.11 -7.04
C THR A 54 -2.43 -12.74 -6.16
N THR A 55 -2.78 -12.15 -5.04
CA THR A 55 -1.87 -11.80 -3.98
C THR A 55 -1.08 -13.07 -3.69
N ASN A 56 0.18 -13.12 -4.13
CA ASN A 56 1.20 -14.06 -3.64
C ASN A 56 1.51 -13.74 -2.16
N LYS A 57 0.46 -13.46 -1.38
CA LYS A 57 0.49 -13.11 0.03
C LYS A 57 0.44 -14.43 0.77
N GLY A 58 1.57 -15.15 0.75
CA GLY A 58 1.70 -16.43 1.45
C GLY A 58 2.71 -17.41 0.86
N LYS A 59 3.19 -17.22 -0.38
CA LYS A 59 4.21 -18.12 -0.95
C LYS A 59 5.57 -17.86 -0.32
N SER A 60 6.22 -18.93 0.15
CA SER A 60 7.61 -18.88 0.60
C SER A 60 8.54 -18.62 -0.59
N ILE A 61 9.75 -18.07 -0.35
CA ILE A 61 10.75 -17.76 -1.41
C ILE A 61 10.99 -18.97 -2.33
N ASN A 62 10.95 -20.17 -1.75
CA ASN A 62 11.26 -21.43 -2.42
C ASN A 62 10.13 -21.92 -3.36
N GLU A 63 8.92 -21.40 -3.21
CA GLU A 63 7.75 -21.78 -4.02
C GLU A 63 7.50 -20.83 -5.20
N LEU A 64 8.28 -19.75 -5.31
CA LEU A 64 8.13 -18.76 -6.37
C LEU A 64 8.85 -19.21 -7.66
N SER A 65 8.16 -19.05 -8.79
CA SER A 65 8.78 -19.23 -10.11
C SER A 65 9.74 -18.08 -10.43
N ASP A 66 10.71 -18.30 -11.33
CA ASP A 66 11.70 -17.29 -11.76
C ASP A 66 11.04 -15.96 -12.21
N ASP A 67 9.93 -16.06 -12.96
CA ASP A 67 9.14 -14.88 -13.37
C ASP A 67 8.56 -14.10 -12.18
N GLU A 68 8.17 -14.81 -11.11
CA GLU A 68 7.63 -14.19 -9.91
C GLU A 68 8.74 -13.54 -9.07
N LEU A 69 9.91 -14.18 -8.99
CA LEU A 69 11.10 -13.61 -8.35
C LEU A 69 11.55 -12.32 -9.02
N ARG A 70 11.65 -12.31 -10.36
CA ARG A 70 12.02 -11.10 -11.13
C ARG A 70 11.04 -9.95 -10.90
N LYS A 71 9.73 -10.24 -10.88
CA LYS A 71 8.70 -9.23 -10.56
C LYS A 71 8.85 -8.70 -9.14
N ARG A 72 9.15 -9.58 -8.18
CA ARG A 72 9.34 -9.17 -6.78
C ARG A 72 10.59 -8.32 -6.61
N ILE A 73 11.69 -8.67 -7.28
CA ILE A 73 12.93 -7.89 -7.32
C ILE A 73 12.66 -6.50 -7.89
N ASN A 74 12.00 -6.41 -9.05
CA ASN A 74 11.67 -5.13 -9.66
C ASN A 74 10.82 -4.25 -8.72
N ARG A 75 9.81 -4.85 -8.08
CA ARG A 75 9.01 -4.15 -7.07
C ARG A 75 9.85 -3.65 -5.90
N LEU A 76 10.72 -4.49 -5.35
CA LEU A 76 11.59 -4.12 -4.23
C LEU A 76 12.58 -3.01 -4.62
N GLU A 77 13.09 -3.04 -5.84
CA GLU A 77 13.97 -1.99 -6.36
C GLU A 77 13.24 -0.65 -6.48
N LEU A 78 12.01 -0.66 -7.00
CA LEU A 78 11.15 0.53 -7.05
C LEU A 78 10.87 1.07 -5.65
N GLU A 79 10.55 0.19 -4.70
CA GLU A 79 10.33 0.56 -3.29
C GLU A 79 11.59 1.23 -2.69
N LYS A 80 12.78 0.67 -2.92
CA LYS A 80 14.06 1.28 -2.48
C LYS A 80 14.31 2.64 -3.11
N ARG A 81 14.09 2.79 -4.42
CA ARG A 81 14.26 4.06 -5.13
C ARG A 81 13.28 5.12 -4.60
N TYR A 82 12.02 4.74 -4.41
CA TYR A 82 11.00 5.62 -3.84
C TYR A 82 11.33 6.02 -2.41
N GLU A 83 11.75 5.08 -1.56
CA GLU A 83 12.17 5.37 -0.19
C GLU A 83 13.36 6.34 -0.16
N ALA A 84 14.36 6.14 -1.03
CA ALA A 84 15.50 7.04 -1.13
C ALA A 84 15.08 8.47 -1.54
N LEU A 85 14.22 8.59 -2.56
CA LEU A 85 13.70 9.88 -3.03
C LEU A 85 12.83 10.56 -1.98
N SER A 86 11.91 9.83 -1.37
CA SER A 86 11.00 10.35 -0.35
C SER A 86 11.74 10.72 0.95
N LYS A 87 12.73 9.94 1.40
CA LYS A 87 13.58 10.31 2.54
C LYS A 87 14.39 11.57 2.26
N LYS A 88 14.90 11.74 1.04
CA LYS A 88 15.60 12.97 0.64
C LYS A 88 14.66 14.18 0.72
N GLU A 89 13.42 14.03 0.25
CA GLU A 89 12.40 15.07 0.33
C GLU A 89 11.95 15.35 1.78
N GLN A 90 11.75 14.31 2.59
CA GLN A 90 11.38 14.43 3.99
C GLN A 90 12.47 15.13 4.81
N LYS A 91 13.75 14.77 4.60
CA LYS A 91 14.88 15.45 5.25
C LYS A 91 14.95 16.94 4.89
N ALA A 92 14.64 17.29 3.64
CA ALA A 92 14.58 18.69 3.21
C ALA A 92 13.38 19.46 3.81
N LYS A 93 12.31 18.77 4.22
CA LYS A 93 11.10 19.34 4.83
C LYS A 93 11.08 19.26 6.37
N MET A 94 12.10 18.70 7.02
CA MET A 94 12.20 18.69 8.47
C MET A 94 12.62 20.07 8.98
N PHE A 95 11.69 20.79 9.62
CA PHE A 95 12.00 22.02 10.36
C PHE A 95 13.03 21.76 11.48
N ASP A 96 13.89 22.73 11.79
CA ASP A 96 15.05 22.56 12.68
C ASP A 96 14.69 22.00 14.07
N GLY A 97 13.55 22.39 14.64
CA GLY A 97 13.06 21.85 15.91
C GLY A 97 12.74 20.34 15.87
N LYS A 98 12.19 19.84 14.75
CA LYS A 98 11.95 18.39 14.58
C LYS A 98 13.26 17.63 14.43
N ARG A 99 14.25 18.21 13.75
CA ARG A 99 15.59 17.63 13.64
C ARG A 99 16.25 17.45 15.00
N PHE A 100 16.20 18.47 15.86
CA PHE A 100 16.77 18.40 17.20
C PHE A 100 16.12 17.28 18.03
N VAL A 101 14.79 17.21 18.06
CA VAL A 101 14.07 16.14 18.79
C VAL A 101 14.43 14.76 18.22
N THR A 102 14.48 14.60 16.89
CA THR A 102 14.92 13.33 16.30
C THR A 102 16.37 12.99 16.64
N GLN A 103 17.26 13.97 16.74
CA GLN A 103 18.66 13.77 17.05
C GLN A 103 18.87 13.40 18.54
N VAL A 104 18.14 14.06 19.45
CA VAL A 104 18.14 13.70 20.88
C VAL A 104 17.58 12.29 21.06
N LEU A 105 16.45 11.98 20.41
CA LEU A 105 15.82 10.65 20.48
C LEU A 105 16.71 9.56 19.86
N GLU A 106 17.39 9.85 18.76
CA GLU A 106 18.32 8.91 18.13
C GLU A 106 19.54 8.64 19.03
N ASN A 107 20.09 9.69 19.66
CA ASN A 107 21.21 9.54 20.58
C ASN A 107 20.81 8.81 21.87
N SER A 108 19.66 9.14 22.46
CA SER A 108 19.16 8.44 23.65
C SER A 108 18.75 7.01 23.32
N GLY A 109 18.12 6.79 22.16
CA GLY A 109 17.72 5.48 21.66
C GLY A 109 18.91 4.57 21.41
N LYS A 110 20.02 5.06 20.85
CA LYS A 110 21.26 4.30 20.67
C LYS A 110 21.84 3.85 22.01
N VAL A 111 21.91 4.72 23.02
CA VAL A 111 22.44 4.36 24.34
C VAL A 111 21.55 3.31 25.02
N VAL A 112 20.23 3.50 25.00
CA VAL A 112 19.27 2.55 25.59
C VAL A 112 19.29 1.22 24.84
N ALA A 113 19.36 1.22 23.50
CA ALA A 113 19.44 -0.01 22.71
C ALA A 113 20.75 -0.77 22.97
N THR A 114 21.88 -0.09 23.10
CA THR A 114 23.16 -0.73 23.46
C THR A 114 23.06 -1.36 24.85
N GLN A 115 22.56 -0.64 25.85
CA GLN A 115 22.40 -1.18 27.20
C GLN A 115 21.42 -2.36 27.26
N LEU A 116 20.27 -2.25 26.59
CA LEU A 116 19.29 -3.34 26.48
C LEU A 116 19.87 -4.54 25.75
N SER A 117 20.61 -4.34 24.65
CA SER A 117 21.25 -5.43 23.92
C SER A 117 22.33 -6.11 24.76
N THR A 118 23.16 -5.35 25.47
CA THR A 118 24.14 -5.88 26.44
C THR A 118 23.46 -6.64 27.57
N TYR A 119 22.33 -6.15 28.07
CA TYR A 119 21.56 -6.82 29.13
C TYR A 119 20.94 -8.14 28.65
N VAL A 120 20.30 -8.14 27.48
CA VAL A 120 19.71 -9.34 26.88
C VAL A 120 20.80 -10.36 26.54
N MET A 121 21.90 -9.92 25.93
CA MET A 121 23.05 -10.78 25.66
C MET A 121 23.68 -11.30 26.95
N GLY A 122 23.82 -10.47 27.98
CA GLY A 122 24.34 -10.86 29.29
C GLY A 122 23.47 -11.92 29.97
N ASN A 123 22.15 -11.74 29.97
CA ASN A 123 21.21 -12.73 30.51
C ASN A 123 21.17 -14.02 29.68
N MET A 124 21.26 -13.92 28.35
CA MET A 124 21.31 -15.08 27.48
C MET A 124 22.59 -15.89 27.70
N VAL A 125 23.74 -15.22 27.78
CA VAL A 125 25.03 -15.87 28.07
C VAL A 125 25.00 -16.48 29.47
N ASN A 126 24.44 -15.81 30.48
CA ASN A 126 24.32 -16.35 31.83
C ASN A 126 23.41 -17.59 31.90
N LYS A 127 22.34 -17.60 31.09
CA LYS A 127 21.41 -18.74 30.98
C LYS A 127 22.03 -19.94 30.24
N VAL A 128 22.85 -19.69 29.22
CA VAL A 128 23.54 -20.73 28.44
C VAL A 128 24.76 -21.28 29.18
N ALA A 129 25.46 -20.46 29.98
CA ALA A 129 26.68 -20.86 30.67
C ALA A 129 26.45 -21.65 31.99
N GLN A 130 25.21 -21.79 32.47
CA GLN A 130 24.82 -22.50 33.72
C GLN A 130 25.70 -22.19 34.97
N LYS A 131 26.42 -21.07 34.97
CA LYS A 131 27.21 -20.57 36.11
C LYS A 131 27.07 -19.06 36.14
N ASN A 132 26.49 -18.56 37.24
CA ASN A 132 26.38 -17.14 37.56
C ASN A 132 27.78 -16.51 37.64
N ILE A 133 28.26 -15.86 36.57
CA ILE A 133 29.59 -15.23 36.58
C ILE A 133 29.55 -13.71 36.28
N ILE A 134 28.41 -13.11 35.88
CA ILE A 134 28.42 -11.66 35.63
C ILE A 134 27.16 -10.96 36.17
N ASN A 135 27.35 -10.24 37.28
CA ASN A 135 26.38 -9.29 37.81
C ASN A 135 26.38 -8.05 36.90
N VAL A 136 25.36 -7.90 36.05
CA VAL A 136 25.16 -6.66 35.29
C VAL A 136 24.72 -5.59 36.29
N LYS A 137 25.70 -4.93 36.90
CA LYS A 137 25.49 -3.89 37.89
C LYS A 137 24.85 -2.67 37.22
N LYS A 138 23.74 -2.23 37.80
CA LYS A 138 22.97 -1.06 37.39
C LYS A 138 23.56 0.14 38.15
N ASP A 139 24.35 0.96 37.48
CA ASP A 139 24.71 2.31 37.94
C ASP A 139 23.81 3.33 37.23
#